data_AF-A0A0G1Y8M0-F1
#
_entry.id   AF-A0A0G1Y8M0-F1
#
_cell.length_a   1.000
_cell.length_b   1.000
_cell.length_c   1.000
_cell.angle_alpha   90.00
_cell.angle_beta   90.00
_cell.angle_gamma   90.00
#
_symmetry.space_group_name_H-M   'P 1'
#
loop_
_entity.id
_entity.type
_entity.pdbx_description
1 polymer ?
#
loop_
_entity_poly.entity_id
_entity_poly.type
_entity_poly.pdbx_seq_one_letter_code
_entity_poly.pdbx_strand_id
1 'polypeptide(L)'
;MANKKPKEHSFVKEAFDEVPEIGHGWRWHYDTAYHVLWWLIEHKKVTPAPIRTLALQGVNNLIQINELDRLKSWNKVDHYHNVHIPKDEHVTVASVIVVELFTPNEAATLEKYIKKNKWNEHTRTATRETNSERLAQARSRNGMSWWRLADIVNTEGYYVPDAHRTKLPDGIEWIQLKAIQVGSGLTAVVARVNFNDAHSKKLDDVWHADHEPYMERSKTMGAFSKLHPVDRQFATYKATQKTRDDLHSLARDWMTKYCPGYFAMHGEKQLSMDVMMTEKYNPVSKSTKRTDNDVHDALRALGIDGSDFYRITAPEIPDMLLAQASRLSESVIDPERTWGLIVNRGKIVKSTENFKGFGGDANHAVSYIAEERVGPTLVLLAISQLLLVLEAQYAKLRDGAQLQHKKFKVGSVNSLSGIVLDSSLTLASIRQDVANLRRHKRWFEGANFVMTPAPIFTAKLKPEEKKPIDFFNDVMDRNDETFKRLSKLDSDYRDILTTISQLGATGTDIKTGRWALAVSALSLIVAIIALYVSYKTGVPPSATGGN
;
A
#
# COMPACT_ATOMS: atom_id res chain seq x y z
N MET A 1 -7.44 -15.72 48.29
CA MET A 1 -6.01 -16.13 48.24
C MET A 1 -5.36 -15.34 47.12
N ALA A 2 -4.39 -14.48 47.46
CA ALA A 2 -3.71 -13.62 46.49
C ALA A 2 -2.72 -14.44 45.65
N ASN A 3 -3.01 -14.65 44.37
CA ASN A 3 -2.08 -15.23 43.41
C ASN A 3 -0.88 -14.28 43.26
N LYS A 4 0.25 -14.63 43.89
CA LYS A 4 1.54 -14.02 43.56
C LYS A 4 1.85 -14.40 42.12
N LYS A 5 1.89 -13.41 41.20
CA LYS A 5 2.47 -13.60 39.87
C LYS A 5 3.87 -14.24 40.04
N PRO A 6 4.19 -15.35 39.37
CA PRO A 6 5.53 -15.91 39.39
C PRO A 6 6.53 -14.81 38.98
N LYS A 7 7.66 -14.72 39.67
CA LYS A 7 8.71 -13.75 39.30
C LYS A 7 9.30 -14.21 37.97
N GLU A 8 9.45 -13.34 36.97
CA GLU A 8 10.01 -13.62 35.63
C GLU A 8 11.25 -14.53 35.64
N HIS A 9 12.11 -14.41 36.67
CA HIS A 9 13.28 -15.26 36.86
C HIS A 9 12.98 -16.76 37.06
N SER A 10 11.76 -17.16 37.43
CA SER A 10 11.41 -18.58 37.58
C SER A 10 11.23 -19.27 36.24
N PHE A 11 10.63 -18.59 35.25
CA PHE A 11 10.37 -19.18 33.93
C PHE A 11 11.65 -19.36 33.12
N VAL A 12 12.55 -18.37 33.18
CA VAL A 12 13.88 -18.48 32.53
C VAL A 12 14.64 -19.67 33.09
N LYS A 13 14.66 -19.84 34.41
CA LYS A 13 15.34 -20.98 35.03
C LYS A 13 14.71 -22.31 34.63
N GLU A 14 13.38 -22.41 34.66
CA GLU A 14 12.65 -23.62 34.25
C GLU A 14 13.00 -24.01 32.80
N ALA A 15 13.00 -23.05 31.88
CA ALA A 15 13.33 -23.30 30.47
C ALA A 15 14.79 -23.76 30.28
N PHE A 16 15.75 -23.22 31.02
CA PHE A 16 17.15 -23.63 30.97
C PHE A 16 17.44 -24.94 31.71
N ASP A 17 16.64 -25.27 32.73
CA ASP A 17 16.70 -26.57 33.40
C ASP A 17 16.19 -27.68 32.47
N GLU A 18 15.15 -27.40 31.66
CA GLU A 18 14.62 -28.36 30.68
C GLU A 18 15.47 -28.45 29.40
N VAL A 19 15.96 -27.31 28.90
CA VAL A 19 16.83 -27.21 27.73
C VAL A 19 18.09 -26.38 28.08
N PRO A 20 19.15 -27.04 28.55
CA PRO A 20 20.42 -26.42 28.90
C PRO A 20 21.08 -25.65 27.76
N GLU A 21 22.13 -24.91 28.09
CA GLU A 21 23.00 -24.33 27.06
C GLU A 21 23.66 -25.43 26.22
N ILE A 22 23.88 -25.11 24.94
CA ILE A 22 24.53 -26.01 24.00
C ILE A 22 25.91 -26.43 24.51
N GLY A 23 26.24 -27.72 24.38
CA GLY A 23 27.50 -28.29 24.86
C GLY A 23 27.44 -28.92 26.27
N HIS A 24 26.31 -28.84 26.97
CA HIS A 24 26.13 -29.39 28.33
C HIS A 24 25.51 -30.80 28.40
N GLY A 25 25.45 -31.53 27.29
CA GLY A 25 25.15 -32.97 27.27
C GLY A 25 23.65 -33.32 27.19
N TRP A 26 22.79 -32.37 26.81
CA TRP A 26 21.34 -32.57 26.70
C TRP A 26 20.96 -33.46 25.51
N ARG A 27 21.65 -33.29 24.37
CA ARG A 27 21.51 -34.15 23.19
C ARG A 27 22.88 -34.53 22.66
N TRP A 28 23.27 -35.79 22.91
CA TRP A 28 24.62 -36.29 22.62
C TRP A 28 25.09 -36.04 21.17
N HIS A 29 24.22 -36.20 20.17
CA HIS A 29 24.58 -35.99 18.77
C HIS A 29 24.78 -34.50 18.41
N TYR A 30 24.06 -33.62 19.10
CA TYR A 30 24.04 -32.19 18.85
C TYR A 30 25.22 -31.48 19.50
N ASP A 31 25.49 -31.82 20.75
CA ASP A 31 26.61 -31.27 21.52
C ASP A 31 27.95 -31.77 20.97
N THR A 32 28.01 -33.01 20.47
CA THR A 32 29.20 -33.51 19.78
C THR A 32 29.50 -32.69 18.52
N ALA A 33 28.48 -32.38 17.71
CA ALA A 33 28.66 -31.54 16.53
C ALA A 33 29.11 -30.13 16.90
N TYR A 34 28.53 -29.54 17.95
CA TYR A 34 28.96 -28.24 18.48
C TYR A 34 30.43 -28.25 18.91
N HIS A 35 30.86 -29.23 19.72
CA HIS A 35 32.23 -29.35 20.20
C HIS A 35 33.24 -29.54 19.06
N VAL A 36 32.91 -30.33 18.04
CA VAL A 36 33.75 -30.51 16.84
C VAL A 36 33.89 -29.19 16.07
N LEU A 37 32.80 -28.47 15.83
CA LEU A 37 32.84 -27.20 15.12
C LEU A 37 33.57 -26.12 15.93
N TRP A 38 33.39 -26.10 17.24
CA TRP A 38 34.11 -25.20 18.14
C TRP A 38 35.62 -25.47 18.14
N TRP A 39 36.02 -26.76 18.21
CA TRP A 39 37.41 -27.18 18.08
C TRP A 39 38.04 -26.67 16.78
N LEU A 40 37.33 -26.79 15.64
CA LEU A 40 37.79 -26.27 14.35
C LEU A 40 38.02 -24.75 14.36
N ILE A 41 37.21 -23.99 15.09
CA ILE A 41 37.33 -22.53 15.23
C ILE A 41 38.55 -22.14 16.07
N GLU A 42 38.78 -22.84 17.18
CA GLU A 42 39.88 -22.55 18.12
C GLU A 42 41.26 -22.94 17.57
N HIS A 43 41.34 -24.02 16.80
CA HIS A 43 42.61 -24.59 16.29
C HIS A 43 43.10 -23.89 15.02
N LYS A 44 43.31 -22.56 15.11
CA LYS A 44 43.72 -21.68 13.99
C LYS A 44 44.99 -22.11 13.25
N LYS A 45 45.86 -22.89 13.89
CA LYS A 45 47.12 -23.41 13.31
C LYS A 45 46.90 -24.60 12.35
N VAL A 46 45.78 -25.32 12.50
CA VAL A 46 45.50 -26.57 11.77
C VAL A 46 44.29 -26.40 10.84
N THR A 47 43.37 -25.48 11.17
CA THR A 47 42.16 -25.25 10.39
C THR A 47 42.28 -24.02 9.47
N PRO A 48 42.19 -24.20 8.13
CA PRO A 48 42.15 -23.09 7.18
C PRO A 48 41.02 -22.09 7.47
N ALA A 49 41.26 -20.81 7.12
CA ALA A 49 40.28 -19.73 7.26
C ALA A 49 38.87 -20.04 6.68
N PRO A 50 38.70 -20.59 5.46
CA PRO A 50 37.36 -20.88 4.94
C PRO A 50 36.60 -21.92 5.75
N ILE A 51 37.30 -22.95 6.25
CA ILE A 51 36.71 -24.00 7.10
C ILE A 51 36.29 -23.41 8.43
N ARG A 52 37.08 -22.53 9.02
CA ARG A 52 36.71 -21.80 10.24
C ARG A 52 35.47 -20.93 10.06
N THR A 53 35.34 -20.27 8.92
CA THR A 53 34.14 -19.46 8.61
C THR A 53 32.89 -20.34 8.53
N LEU A 54 32.99 -21.50 7.86
CA LEU A 54 31.90 -22.47 7.80
C LEU A 54 31.58 -23.06 9.18
N ALA A 55 32.60 -23.37 9.98
CA ALA A 55 32.43 -23.87 11.33
C ALA A 55 31.73 -22.84 12.23
N LEU A 56 32.10 -21.55 12.13
CA LEU A 56 31.42 -20.46 12.84
C LEU A 56 29.96 -20.31 12.40
N GLN A 57 29.66 -20.45 11.11
CA GLN A 57 28.27 -20.47 10.63
C GLN A 57 27.49 -21.68 11.17
N GLY A 58 28.12 -22.86 11.19
CA GLY A 58 27.55 -24.08 11.78
C GLY A 58 27.23 -23.90 13.26
N VAL A 59 28.20 -23.42 14.05
CA VAL A 59 28.01 -23.11 15.48
C VAL A 59 26.85 -22.13 15.68
N ASN A 60 26.82 -21.03 14.92
CA ASN A 60 25.74 -20.06 15.03
C ASN A 60 24.38 -20.70 14.74
N ASN A 61 24.25 -21.53 13.71
CA ASN A 61 23.00 -22.23 13.42
C ASN A 61 22.59 -23.19 14.54
N LEU A 62 23.56 -23.91 15.14
CA LEU A 62 23.28 -24.77 16.28
C LEU A 62 22.89 -23.96 17.55
N ILE A 63 23.46 -22.78 17.78
CA ILE A 63 22.97 -21.95 18.90
C ILE A 63 21.49 -21.61 18.71
N GLN A 64 21.08 -21.28 17.48
CA GLN A 64 19.71 -20.88 17.17
C GLN A 64 18.71 -22.05 17.21
N ILE A 65 19.12 -23.26 16.80
CA ILE A 65 18.28 -24.46 16.91
C ILE A 65 18.12 -24.88 18.39
N ASN A 66 19.15 -24.74 19.22
CA ASN A 66 19.03 -25.00 20.67
C ASN A 66 18.03 -24.04 21.31
N GLU A 67 18.12 -22.76 20.94
CA GLU A 67 17.19 -21.74 21.42
C GLU A 67 15.75 -22.01 20.96
N LEU A 68 15.54 -22.52 19.73
CA LEU A 68 14.21 -22.95 19.30
C LEU A 68 13.63 -24.04 20.21
N ASP A 69 14.42 -25.06 20.54
CA ASP A 69 13.97 -26.15 21.40
C ASP A 69 13.64 -25.63 22.81
N ARG A 70 14.41 -24.65 23.31
CA ARG A 70 14.10 -23.94 24.56
C ARG A 70 12.83 -23.12 24.49
N LEU A 71 12.56 -22.44 23.39
CA LEU A 71 11.30 -21.71 23.20
C LEU A 71 10.09 -22.65 23.13
N LYS A 72 10.27 -23.88 22.61
CA LYS A 72 9.22 -24.91 22.62
C LYS A 72 8.95 -25.44 24.04
N SER A 73 9.95 -25.57 24.89
CA SER A 73 9.74 -25.93 26.30
C SER A 73 9.25 -24.77 27.16
N TRP A 74 9.35 -23.53 26.66
CA TRP A 74 8.99 -22.34 27.44
C TRP A 74 7.55 -22.40 27.97
N ASN A 75 7.40 -22.00 29.23
CA ASN A 75 6.13 -22.05 29.94
C ASN A 75 5.06 -21.19 29.23
N LYS A 76 3.89 -21.80 28.95
CA LYS A 76 2.79 -21.15 28.20
C LYS A 76 2.12 -20.01 28.97
N VAL A 77 2.29 -19.94 30.30
CA VAL A 77 1.74 -18.88 31.15
C VAL A 77 2.54 -17.57 31.05
N ASP A 78 3.76 -17.61 30.49
CA ASP A 78 4.58 -16.42 30.37
C ASP A 78 4.05 -15.45 29.29
N HIS A 79 3.64 -14.26 29.71
CA HIS A 79 3.08 -13.23 28.84
C HIS A 79 4.12 -12.60 27.90
N TYR A 80 5.42 -12.73 28.18
CA TYR A 80 6.48 -12.20 27.31
C TYR A 80 6.75 -13.07 26.10
N HIS A 81 6.39 -14.36 26.15
CA HIS A 81 6.62 -15.32 25.08
C HIS A 81 5.34 -15.92 24.49
N ASN A 82 4.17 -15.61 25.06
CA ASN A 82 2.87 -16.13 24.62
C ASN A 82 1.79 -15.03 24.60
N VAL A 83 0.99 -15.00 23.53
CA VAL A 83 -0.19 -14.12 23.45
C VAL A 83 -1.36 -14.79 24.18
N HIS A 84 -1.97 -14.07 25.12
CA HIS A 84 -3.15 -14.52 25.85
C HIS A 84 -4.40 -13.84 25.31
N ILE A 85 -5.24 -14.59 24.60
CA ILE A 85 -6.47 -14.07 24.00
C ILE A 85 -7.64 -14.43 24.93
N PRO A 86 -8.49 -13.45 25.32
CA PRO A 86 -9.68 -13.73 26.10
C PRO A 86 -10.63 -14.67 25.34
N LYS A 87 -11.06 -15.77 25.98
CA LYS A 87 -11.90 -16.80 25.35
C LYS A 87 -13.26 -16.32 24.86
N ASP A 88 -13.74 -15.20 25.37
CA ASP A 88 -15.02 -14.60 25.02
C ASP A 88 -14.89 -13.40 24.06
N GLU A 89 -13.66 -13.08 23.65
CA GLU A 89 -13.38 -12.06 22.65
C GLU A 89 -13.22 -12.72 21.29
N HIS A 90 -14.10 -12.36 20.34
CA HIS A 90 -14.02 -12.82 18.97
C HIS A 90 -13.98 -11.65 18.01
N VAL A 91 -13.37 -11.89 16.86
CA VAL A 91 -13.34 -10.94 15.75
C VAL A 91 -14.08 -11.46 14.53
N THR A 92 -14.59 -10.56 13.71
CA THR A 92 -15.14 -10.90 12.40
C THR A 92 -14.77 -9.80 11.42
N VAL A 93 -14.19 -10.17 10.29
CA VAL A 93 -13.90 -9.24 9.20
C VAL A 93 -15.08 -9.28 8.23
N ALA A 94 -15.96 -8.30 8.33
CA ALA A 94 -17.20 -8.26 7.55
C ALA A 94 -16.94 -8.04 6.06
N SER A 95 -16.02 -7.12 5.75
CA SER A 95 -15.67 -6.77 4.39
C SER A 95 -14.28 -6.13 4.31
N VAL A 96 -13.74 -6.06 3.10
CA VAL A 96 -12.62 -5.20 2.75
C VAL A 96 -13.08 -4.19 1.70
N ILE A 97 -12.80 -2.92 1.95
CA ILE A 97 -13.03 -1.82 1.03
C ILE A 97 -11.70 -1.49 0.36
N VAL A 98 -11.64 -1.50 -0.97
CA VAL A 98 -10.44 -1.19 -1.77
C VAL A 98 -10.72 0.02 -2.64
N VAL A 99 -9.74 0.92 -2.77
CA VAL A 99 -9.84 2.11 -3.62
C VAL A 99 -8.82 2.05 -4.74
N GLU A 100 -9.30 2.12 -5.97
CA GLU A 100 -8.47 2.32 -7.17
C GLU A 100 -8.75 3.69 -7.77
N LEU A 101 -7.70 4.36 -8.26
CA LEU A 101 -7.80 5.72 -8.79
C LEU A 101 -7.58 5.73 -10.30
N PHE A 102 -8.33 6.57 -10.99
CA PHE A 102 -8.27 6.75 -12.43
C PHE A 102 -8.00 8.22 -12.72
N THR A 103 -6.73 8.50 -13.05
CA THR A 103 -6.30 9.84 -13.43
C THR A 103 -6.73 10.13 -14.89
N PRO A 104 -6.46 11.32 -15.44
CA PRO A 104 -6.69 11.58 -16.87
C PRO A 104 -6.10 10.51 -17.80
N ASN A 105 -4.94 9.93 -17.44
CA ASN A 105 -4.27 8.92 -18.25
C ASN A 105 -4.99 7.56 -18.22
N GLU A 106 -5.59 7.18 -17.10
CA GLU A 106 -6.30 5.89 -16.94
C GLU A 106 -7.80 5.98 -17.21
N ALA A 107 -8.34 7.16 -17.54
CA ALA A 107 -9.77 7.34 -17.79
C ALA A 107 -10.30 6.45 -18.94
N ALA A 108 -9.53 6.34 -20.03
CA ALA A 108 -9.87 5.46 -21.15
C ALA A 108 -9.81 3.97 -20.75
N THR A 109 -8.92 3.62 -19.83
CA THR A 109 -8.83 2.26 -19.26
C THR A 109 -10.10 1.94 -18.48
N LEU A 110 -10.58 2.85 -17.62
CA LEU A 110 -11.84 2.65 -16.90
C LEU A 110 -13.00 2.38 -17.86
N GLU A 111 -13.18 3.24 -18.87
CA GLU A 111 -14.25 3.08 -19.85
C GLU A 111 -14.17 1.74 -20.61
N LYS A 112 -12.95 1.33 -21.00
CA LYS A 112 -12.69 0.04 -21.64
C LYS A 112 -13.12 -1.12 -20.74
N TYR A 113 -12.80 -1.08 -19.44
CA TYR A 113 -13.15 -2.16 -18.51
C TYR A 113 -14.63 -2.18 -18.15
N ILE A 114 -15.29 -1.01 -18.03
CA ILE A 114 -16.75 -0.91 -17.89
C ILE A 114 -17.44 -1.64 -19.06
N LYS A 115 -17.00 -1.38 -20.30
CA LYS A 115 -17.55 -2.06 -21.49
C LYS A 115 -17.21 -3.56 -21.50
N LYS A 116 -15.95 -3.91 -21.26
CA LYS A 116 -15.46 -5.31 -21.28
C LYS A 116 -16.20 -6.20 -20.28
N ASN A 117 -16.45 -5.68 -19.08
CA ASN A 117 -17.13 -6.42 -18.01
C ASN A 117 -18.67 -6.31 -18.09
N LYS A 118 -19.20 -5.64 -19.12
CA LYS A 118 -20.63 -5.40 -19.34
C LYS A 118 -21.33 -4.61 -18.22
N TRP A 119 -20.59 -3.78 -17.50
CA TRP A 119 -21.15 -2.91 -16.46
C TRP A 119 -21.96 -1.74 -17.03
N ASN A 120 -22.11 -1.63 -18.35
CA ASN A 120 -22.95 -0.60 -19.00
C ASN A 120 -24.42 -1.03 -19.16
N GLU A 121 -24.74 -2.29 -18.90
CA GLU A 121 -26.12 -2.78 -19.01
C GLU A 121 -26.99 -2.11 -17.94
N HIS A 122 -28.22 -1.76 -18.32
CA HIS A 122 -29.05 -0.84 -17.54
C HIS A 122 -29.38 -1.46 -16.17
N THR A 123 -28.97 -0.79 -15.09
CA THR A 123 -29.62 -0.96 -13.79
C THR A 123 -31.07 -0.50 -13.95
N ARG A 124 -32.06 -1.23 -13.42
CA ARG A 124 -33.50 -0.88 -13.45
C ARG A 124 -33.83 0.44 -12.75
N THR A 125 -32.83 1.17 -12.26
CA THR A 125 -32.97 2.51 -11.71
C THR A 125 -33.33 3.53 -12.79
N ALA A 126 -34.08 4.56 -12.39
CA ALA A 126 -34.91 5.42 -13.24
C ALA A 126 -34.20 6.30 -14.29
N THR A 127 -32.86 6.24 -14.41
CA THR A 127 -32.12 7.00 -15.43
C THR A 127 -31.64 6.05 -16.54
N ARG A 128 -32.03 6.35 -17.79
CA ARG A 128 -31.64 5.59 -19.00
C ARG A 128 -30.14 5.69 -19.35
N GLU A 129 -29.34 6.33 -18.49
CA GLU A 129 -27.93 6.62 -18.74
C GLU A 129 -27.05 5.41 -18.41
N THR A 130 -26.16 5.08 -19.33
CA THR A 130 -25.12 4.05 -19.13
C THR A 130 -24.02 4.55 -18.20
N ASN A 131 -23.25 3.62 -17.63
CA ASN A 131 -22.12 4.00 -16.77
C ASN A 131 -21.00 4.76 -17.52
N SER A 132 -20.80 4.48 -18.80
CA SER A 132 -19.91 5.28 -19.66
C SER A 132 -20.41 6.72 -19.84
N GLU A 133 -21.71 6.93 -20.03
CA GLU A 133 -22.30 8.27 -20.13
C GLU A 133 -22.19 9.02 -18.80
N ARG A 134 -22.50 8.36 -17.68
CA ARG A 134 -22.33 8.93 -16.32
C ARG A 134 -20.89 9.34 -16.06
N LEU A 135 -19.92 8.51 -16.46
CA LEU A 135 -18.49 8.82 -16.33
C LEU A 135 -18.12 10.06 -17.15
N ALA A 136 -18.54 10.13 -18.42
CA ALA A 136 -18.25 11.27 -19.29
C ALA A 136 -18.88 12.56 -18.75
N GLN A 137 -20.14 12.49 -18.33
CA GLN A 137 -20.89 13.56 -17.68
C GLN A 137 -20.19 14.07 -16.41
N ALA A 138 -19.86 13.16 -15.48
CA ALA A 138 -19.18 13.49 -14.23
C ALA A 138 -17.82 14.16 -14.46
N ARG A 139 -17.02 13.67 -15.42
CA ARG A 139 -15.71 14.26 -15.78
C ARG A 139 -15.85 15.63 -16.46
N SER A 140 -16.97 15.88 -17.13
CA SER A 140 -17.32 17.20 -17.67
C SER A 140 -17.88 18.18 -16.63
N ARG A 141 -17.97 17.77 -15.35
CA ARG A 141 -18.63 18.48 -14.24
C ARG A 141 -20.13 18.69 -14.38
N ASN A 142 -20.76 18.02 -15.35
CA ASN A 142 -22.19 18.04 -15.58
C ASN A 142 -22.74 16.64 -15.26
N GLY A 143 -22.83 16.27 -13.98
CA GLY A 143 -23.27 14.94 -13.58
C GLY A 143 -23.21 14.70 -12.07
N MET A 144 -23.54 13.47 -11.67
CA MET A 144 -23.51 13.06 -10.26
C MET A 144 -22.05 12.88 -9.78
N SER A 145 -21.74 13.31 -8.56
CA SER A 145 -20.40 13.17 -7.96
C SER A 145 -20.07 11.72 -7.57
N TRP A 146 -21.06 10.84 -7.53
CA TRP A 146 -20.87 9.41 -7.31
C TRP A 146 -22.00 8.63 -7.97
N TRP A 147 -21.78 7.36 -8.30
CA TRP A 147 -22.84 6.45 -8.71
C TRP A 147 -22.45 5.00 -8.44
N ARG A 148 -23.45 4.13 -8.32
CA ARG A 148 -23.23 2.68 -8.24
C ARG A 148 -22.81 2.19 -9.63
N LEU A 149 -21.60 1.64 -9.72
CA LEU A 149 -21.03 1.16 -10.99
C LEU A 149 -21.55 -0.24 -11.30
N ALA A 150 -21.45 -1.16 -10.36
CA ALA A 150 -21.91 -2.54 -10.55
C ALA A 150 -22.05 -3.25 -9.20
N ASP A 151 -22.93 -4.23 -9.14
CA ASP A 151 -22.85 -5.30 -8.15
C ASP A 151 -22.43 -6.58 -8.83
N ILE A 152 -21.56 -7.33 -8.17
CA ILE A 152 -21.08 -8.60 -8.67
C ILE A 152 -21.35 -9.66 -7.60
N VAL A 153 -22.15 -10.65 -7.96
CA VAL A 153 -22.52 -11.75 -7.06
C VAL A 153 -22.16 -13.08 -7.68
N ASN A 154 -21.98 -14.09 -6.84
CA ASN A 154 -21.78 -15.45 -7.33
C ASN A 154 -23.03 -15.97 -8.08
N THR A 155 -22.83 -16.84 -9.05
CA THR A 155 -23.88 -17.37 -9.93
C THR A 155 -25.01 -18.04 -9.13
N GLU A 156 -24.65 -18.78 -8.09
CA GLU A 156 -25.55 -19.51 -7.18
C GLU A 156 -25.81 -18.77 -5.85
N GLY A 157 -25.41 -17.48 -5.77
CA GLY A 157 -25.49 -16.68 -4.54
C GLY A 157 -26.78 -15.88 -4.38
N TYR A 158 -26.78 -15.04 -3.33
CA TYR A 158 -27.86 -14.15 -2.93
C TYR A 158 -28.46 -13.35 -4.09
N TYR A 159 -29.78 -13.15 -4.08
CA TYR A 159 -30.45 -12.35 -5.10
C TYR A 159 -30.25 -10.86 -4.84
N VAL A 160 -29.43 -10.23 -5.67
CA VAL A 160 -29.30 -8.77 -5.75
C VAL A 160 -29.88 -8.32 -7.10
N PRO A 161 -30.89 -7.43 -7.12
CA PRO A 161 -31.44 -6.90 -8.36
C PRO A 161 -30.35 -6.28 -9.23
N ASP A 162 -30.38 -6.57 -10.53
CA ASP A 162 -29.45 -6.04 -11.55
C ASP A 162 -27.96 -6.35 -11.30
N ALA A 163 -27.65 -7.27 -10.40
CA ALA A 163 -26.27 -7.69 -10.17
C ALA A 163 -25.74 -8.56 -11.31
N HIS A 164 -24.48 -8.33 -11.66
CA HIS A 164 -23.73 -9.15 -12.60
C HIS A 164 -23.35 -10.47 -11.94
N ARG A 165 -23.88 -11.57 -12.46
CA ARG A 165 -23.58 -12.92 -11.98
C ARG A 165 -22.31 -13.43 -12.64
N THR A 166 -21.30 -13.75 -11.84
CA THR A 166 -20.05 -14.34 -12.31
C THR A 166 -19.44 -15.23 -11.23
N LYS A 167 -18.51 -16.10 -11.63
CA LYS A 167 -17.72 -16.88 -10.67
C LYS A 167 -16.75 -15.94 -9.93
N LEU A 168 -17.03 -15.70 -8.66
CA LEU A 168 -16.14 -14.96 -7.77
C LEU A 168 -15.01 -15.88 -7.25
N PRO A 169 -13.85 -15.31 -6.88
CA PRO A 169 -12.82 -16.04 -6.13
C PRO A 169 -13.40 -16.71 -4.88
N ASP A 170 -12.79 -17.82 -4.48
CA ASP A 170 -13.17 -18.48 -3.23
C ASP A 170 -13.05 -17.50 -2.05
N GLY A 171 -14.03 -17.57 -1.14
CA GLY A 171 -14.15 -16.67 0.00
C GLY A 171 -14.88 -15.35 -0.23
N ILE A 172 -15.03 -14.89 -1.48
CA ILE A 172 -15.81 -13.69 -1.78
C ILE A 172 -17.26 -14.06 -2.06
N GLU A 173 -18.19 -13.43 -1.35
CA GLU A 173 -19.62 -13.62 -1.54
C GLU A 173 -20.23 -12.60 -2.52
N TRP A 174 -19.90 -11.32 -2.31
CA TRP A 174 -20.49 -10.20 -3.05
C TRP A 174 -19.51 -9.02 -3.10
N ILE A 175 -19.43 -8.39 -4.28
CA ILE A 175 -18.69 -7.14 -4.48
C ILE A 175 -19.64 -6.04 -4.94
N GLN A 176 -19.57 -4.89 -4.28
CA GLN A 176 -20.23 -3.66 -4.73
C GLN A 176 -19.18 -2.67 -5.21
N LEU A 177 -19.37 -2.13 -6.42
CA LEU A 177 -18.54 -1.08 -6.99
C LEU A 177 -19.27 0.26 -6.98
N LYS A 178 -18.62 1.27 -6.43
CA LYS A 178 -19.07 2.66 -6.41
C LYS A 178 -18.01 3.52 -7.09
N ALA A 179 -18.42 4.30 -8.09
CA ALA A 179 -17.58 5.32 -8.67
C ALA A 179 -17.80 6.64 -7.92
N ILE A 180 -16.72 7.33 -7.60
CA ILE A 180 -16.71 8.64 -6.93
C ILE A 180 -15.86 9.58 -7.77
N GLN A 181 -16.48 10.62 -8.32
CA GLN A 181 -15.82 11.67 -9.07
C GLN A 181 -15.31 12.76 -8.12
N VAL A 182 -13.99 12.92 -8.03
CA VAL A 182 -13.37 13.92 -7.13
C VAL A 182 -13.37 15.31 -7.77
N GLY A 183 -13.18 15.39 -9.09
CA GLY A 183 -13.21 16.64 -9.85
C GLY A 183 -13.44 16.37 -11.34
N SER A 184 -12.75 17.05 -12.23
CA SER A 184 -12.88 16.81 -13.69
C SER A 184 -11.94 15.74 -14.23
N GLY A 185 -10.77 15.57 -13.61
CA GLY A 185 -9.70 14.67 -14.06
C GLY A 185 -9.58 13.38 -13.26
N LEU A 186 -10.00 13.35 -12.00
CA LEU A 186 -9.83 12.22 -11.09
C LEU A 186 -11.15 11.53 -10.75
N THR A 187 -11.19 10.23 -11.03
CA THR A 187 -12.28 9.33 -10.64
C THR A 187 -11.72 8.24 -9.72
N ALA A 188 -12.38 7.95 -8.60
CA ALA A 188 -12.08 6.82 -7.74
C ALA A 188 -13.13 5.72 -7.97
N VAL A 189 -12.69 4.46 -8.01
CA VAL A 189 -13.60 3.31 -7.90
C VAL A 189 -13.34 2.64 -6.56
N VAL A 190 -14.37 2.63 -5.73
CA VAL A 190 -14.40 2.00 -4.42
C VAL A 190 -15.07 0.65 -4.58
N ALA A 191 -14.37 -0.42 -4.22
CA ALA A 191 -14.88 -1.78 -4.22
C ALA A 191 -15.08 -2.24 -2.78
N ARG A 192 -16.33 -2.49 -2.38
CA ARG A 192 -16.66 -3.17 -1.12
C ARG A 192 -16.77 -4.66 -1.40
N VAL A 193 -15.84 -5.44 -0.86
CA VAL A 193 -15.76 -6.90 -1.00
C VAL A 193 -16.25 -7.53 0.29
N ASN A 194 -17.44 -8.13 0.27
CA ASN A 194 -17.97 -8.90 1.38
C ASN A 194 -17.51 -10.35 1.30
N PHE A 195 -17.11 -10.90 2.45
CA PHE A 195 -16.68 -12.29 2.56
C PHE A 195 -17.83 -13.19 3.00
N ASN A 196 -17.75 -14.46 2.61
CA ASN A 196 -18.65 -15.47 3.15
C ASN A 196 -18.36 -15.74 4.64
N ASP A 197 -19.27 -16.46 5.31
CA ASP A 197 -19.16 -16.78 6.74
C ASP A 197 -17.83 -17.44 7.13
N ALA A 198 -17.27 -18.30 6.28
CA ALA A 198 -16.01 -18.98 6.56
C ALA A 198 -14.83 -17.99 6.52
N HIS A 199 -14.76 -17.13 5.50
CA HIS A 199 -13.65 -16.19 5.34
C HIS A 199 -13.74 -15.00 6.29
N SER A 200 -14.95 -14.59 6.67
CA SER A 200 -15.14 -13.52 7.67
C SER A 200 -14.67 -13.93 9.07
N LYS A 201 -14.68 -15.23 9.40
CA LYS A 201 -14.20 -15.80 10.68
C LYS A 201 -12.77 -16.34 10.63
N LYS A 202 -12.19 -16.51 9.44
CA LYS A 202 -10.84 -17.07 9.26
C LYS A 202 -9.76 -16.36 10.11
N LEU A 203 -9.87 -15.05 10.26
CA LEU A 203 -8.95 -14.29 11.11
C LEU A 203 -9.08 -14.69 12.58
N ASP A 204 -10.30 -14.88 13.07
CA ASP A 204 -10.59 -15.31 14.44
C ASP A 204 -10.06 -16.71 14.73
N ASP A 205 -10.28 -17.64 13.79
CA ASP A 205 -9.80 -19.02 13.89
C ASP A 205 -8.27 -19.07 14.01
N VAL A 206 -7.56 -18.27 13.19
CA VAL A 206 -6.09 -18.18 13.24
C VAL A 206 -5.63 -17.44 14.49
N TRP A 207 -6.34 -16.39 14.91
CA TRP A 207 -5.99 -15.64 16.12
C TRP A 207 -6.02 -16.56 17.34
N HIS A 208 -7.06 -17.39 17.48
CA HIS A 208 -7.22 -18.33 18.59
C HIS A 208 -6.45 -19.65 18.46
N ALA A 209 -5.75 -19.89 17.34
CA ALA A 209 -4.97 -21.11 17.14
C ALA A 209 -3.72 -21.14 18.01
N ASP A 210 -3.28 -22.35 18.38
CA ASP A 210 -2.00 -22.56 19.04
C ASP A 210 -0.84 -22.41 18.03
N HIS A 211 -0.05 -21.34 18.16
CA HIS A 211 1.13 -21.10 17.33
C HIS A 211 2.39 -21.54 18.06
N GLU A 212 3.10 -22.52 17.48
CA GLU A 212 4.36 -23.00 18.05
C GLU A 212 5.57 -22.26 17.46
N PRO A 213 6.70 -22.17 18.20
CA PRO A 213 7.92 -21.52 17.74
C PRO A 213 8.48 -22.18 16.48
N TYR A 214 9.08 -21.39 15.59
CA TYR A 214 9.69 -21.88 14.35
C TYR A 214 10.96 -21.10 13.97
N MET A 215 11.74 -21.65 13.03
CA MET A 215 12.93 -20.99 12.49
C MET A 215 12.57 -20.10 11.31
N GLU A 216 13.06 -18.86 11.33
CA GLU A 216 12.94 -17.94 10.21
C GLU A 216 14.33 -17.47 9.72
N ARG A 217 14.43 -17.24 8.41
CA ARG A 217 15.60 -16.58 7.82
C ARG A 217 15.42 -15.07 7.82
N SER A 218 16.37 -14.36 8.41
CA SER A 218 16.39 -12.89 8.37
C SER A 218 16.56 -12.39 6.93
N LYS A 219 15.61 -11.59 6.44
CA LYS A 219 15.68 -11.01 5.08
C LYS A 219 16.69 -9.86 4.96
N THR A 220 17.18 -9.32 6.07
CA THR A 220 17.92 -8.05 6.14
C THR A 220 19.37 -8.15 5.62
N MET A 221 19.93 -9.35 5.46
CA MET A 221 21.34 -9.55 5.08
C MET A 221 21.58 -10.43 3.85
N GLY A 222 20.60 -10.55 2.94
CA GLY A 222 20.80 -11.21 1.63
C GLY A 222 21.49 -12.58 1.72
N ALA A 223 22.64 -12.74 1.06
CA ALA A 223 23.42 -13.99 1.06
C ALA A 223 23.94 -14.43 2.45
N PHE A 224 23.92 -13.55 3.45
CA PHE A 224 24.28 -13.84 4.84
C PHE A 224 23.06 -13.92 5.77
N SER A 225 21.89 -14.21 5.20
CA SER A 225 20.64 -14.42 5.95
C SER A 225 20.83 -15.46 7.05
N LYS A 226 20.83 -14.99 8.31
CA LYS A 226 20.93 -15.83 9.50
C LYS A 226 19.58 -16.45 9.81
N LEU A 227 19.61 -17.73 10.15
CA LEU A 227 18.50 -18.41 10.81
C LEU A 227 18.37 -17.85 12.23
N HIS A 228 17.15 -17.57 12.66
CA HIS A 228 16.84 -17.20 14.04
C HIS A 228 15.49 -17.80 14.42
N PRO A 229 15.30 -18.18 15.69
CA PRO A 229 14.03 -18.69 16.14
C PRO A 229 13.06 -17.52 16.35
N VAL A 230 11.79 -17.80 16.10
CA VAL A 230 10.65 -16.95 16.38
C VAL A 230 9.85 -17.65 17.47
N ASP A 231 9.59 -16.95 18.59
CA ASP A 231 8.82 -17.50 19.70
C ASP A 231 7.31 -17.56 19.41
N ARG A 232 6.51 -18.06 20.36
CA ARG A 232 5.05 -18.17 20.16
C ARG A 232 4.39 -16.82 20.00
N GLN A 233 4.84 -15.81 20.75
CA GLN A 233 4.26 -14.47 20.68
C GLN A 233 4.36 -13.89 19.26
N PHE A 234 5.57 -13.86 18.70
CA PHE A 234 5.80 -13.35 17.36
C PHE A 234 5.27 -14.29 16.27
N ALA A 235 5.20 -15.61 16.52
CA ALA A 235 4.54 -16.54 15.62
C ALA A 235 3.05 -16.21 15.49
N THR A 236 2.34 -15.99 16.61
CA THR A 236 0.95 -15.55 16.63
C THR A 236 0.76 -14.22 15.89
N TYR A 237 1.63 -13.24 16.13
CA TYR A 237 1.58 -11.94 15.44
C TYR A 237 1.69 -12.12 13.92
N LYS A 238 2.70 -12.86 13.45
CA LYS A 238 2.92 -13.06 12.02
C LYS A 238 1.80 -13.85 11.37
N ALA A 239 1.32 -14.92 11.99
CA ALA A 239 0.25 -15.76 11.43
C ALA A 239 -1.07 -14.99 11.31
N THR A 240 -1.44 -14.25 12.36
CA THR A 240 -2.68 -13.46 12.41
C THR A 240 -2.62 -12.30 11.41
N GLN A 241 -1.54 -11.52 11.42
CA GLN A 241 -1.38 -10.39 10.50
C GLN A 241 -1.25 -10.82 9.04
N LYS A 242 -0.59 -11.96 8.77
CA LYS A 242 -0.56 -12.54 7.42
C LYS A 242 -1.96 -12.91 6.94
N THR A 243 -2.76 -13.53 7.81
CA THR A 243 -4.16 -13.88 7.48
C THR A 243 -4.98 -12.63 7.18
N ARG A 244 -4.76 -11.54 7.92
CA ARG A 244 -5.37 -10.23 7.63
C ARG A 244 -4.88 -9.68 6.28
N ASP A 245 -3.58 -9.67 5.97
CA ASP A 245 -3.06 -9.22 4.66
C ASP A 245 -3.57 -10.08 3.50
N ASP A 246 -3.77 -11.38 3.70
CA ASP A 246 -4.33 -12.29 2.69
C ASP A 246 -5.78 -11.91 2.34
N LEU A 247 -6.60 -11.49 3.32
CA LEU A 247 -7.95 -10.96 3.06
C LEU A 247 -7.92 -9.66 2.24
N HIS A 248 -6.99 -8.75 2.56
CA HIS A 248 -6.80 -7.54 1.78
C HIS A 248 -6.30 -7.83 0.36
N SER A 249 -5.36 -8.77 0.23
CA SER A 249 -4.77 -9.17 -1.04
C SER A 249 -5.81 -9.81 -1.95
N LEU A 250 -6.71 -10.65 -1.41
CA LEU A 250 -7.82 -11.22 -2.15
C LEU A 250 -8.70 -10.14 -2.82
N ALA A 251 -9.01 -9.07 -2.10
CA ALA A 251 -9.79 -7.94 -2.63
C ALA A 251 -8.98 -7.11 -3.65
N ARG A 252 -7.70 -6.82 -3.37
CA ARG A 252 -6.79 -6.08 -4.26
C ARG A 252 -6.54 -6.83 -5.58
N ASP A 253 -6.35 -8.14 -5.52
CA ASP A 253 -6.12 -8.99 -6.69
C ASP A 253 -7.33 -9.01 -7.61
N TRP A 254 -8.53 -9.09 -7.03
CA TRP A 254 -9.77 -8.97 -7.79
C TRP A 254 -9.86 -7.59 -8.48
N MET A 255 -9.62 -6.52 -7.73
CA MET A 255 -9.68 -5.14 -8.27
C MET A 255 -8.67 -4.94 -9.39
N THR A 256 -7.42 -5.37 -9.20
CA THR A 256 -6.34 -5.31 -10.19
C THR A 256 -6.70 -6.06 -11.47
N LYS A 257 -7.35 -7.22 -11.36
CA LYS A 257 -7.73 -8.03 -12.52
C LYS A 257 -8.90 -7.46 -13.32
N TYR A 258 -9.94 -6.98 -12.62
CA TYR A 258 -11.22 -6.61 -13.25
C TYR A 258 -11.42 -5.10 -13.41
N CYS A 259 -10.69 -4.26 -12.69
CA CYS A 259 -10.78 -2.80 -12.77
C CYS A 259 -9.41 -2.15 -12.52
N PRO A 260 -8.38 -2.43 -13.34
CA PRO A 260 -7.05 -1.86 -13.13
C PRO A 260 -7.06 -0.36 -13.40
N GLY A 261 -6.67 0.42 -12.40
CA GLY A 261 -6.41 1.85 -12.51
C GLY A 261 -4.95 2.17 -12.26
N TYR A 262 -4.69 3.35 -11.71
CA TYR A 262 -3.37 3.90 -11.54
C TYR A 262 -2.46 3.01 -10.68
N PHE A 263 -2.92 2.47 -9.55
CA PHE A 263 -2.07 1.64 -8.69
C PHE A 263 -1.72 0.31 -9.37
N ALA A 264 -2.73 -0.37 -9.91
CA ALA A 264 -2.55 -1.61 -10.67
C ALA A 264 -1.56 -1.45 -11.83
N MET A 265 -1.67 -0.37 -12.61
CA MET A 265 -0.82 -0.11 -13.77
C MET A 265 0.65 0.19 -13.40
N HIS A 266 0.89 0.67 -12.18
CA HIS A 266 2.24 0.94 -11.67
C HIS A 266 2.80 -0.17 -10.78
N GLY A 267 2.09 -1.30 -10.64
CA GLY A 267 2.52 -2.42 -9.80
C GLY A 267 2.49 -2.11 -8.30
N GLU A 268 1.68 -1.14 -7.89
CA GLU A 268 1.54 -0.69 -6.51
C GLU A 268 0.29 -1.29 -5.88
N LYS A 269 0.33 -1.59 -4.58
CA LYS A 269 -0.87 -2.05 -3.85
C LYS A 269 -1.89 -0.91 -3.76
N GLN A 270 -3.18 -1.21 -3.97
CA GLN A 270 -4.25 -0.27 -3.70
C GLN A 270 -4.38 0.01 -2.20
N LEU A 271 -4.83 1.22 -1.85
CA LEU A 271 -5.30 1.49 -0.50
C LEU A 271 -6.50 0.59 -0.20
N SER A 272 -6.48 -0.05 0.97
CA SER A 272 -7.60 -0.86 1.41
C SER A 272 -7.86 -0.75 2.91
N MET A 273 -9.10 -0.97 3.31
CA MET A 273 -9.56 -0.95 4.70
C MET A 273 -10.42 -2.18 5.00
N ASP A 274 -10.09 -2.94 6.03
CA ASP A 274 -10.96 -4.00 6.53
C ASP A 274 -11.97 -3.45 7.53
N VAL A 275 -13.18 -4.00 7.53
CA VAL A 275 -14.23 -3.69 8.51
C VAL A 275 -14.22 -4.81 9.55
N MET A 276 -13.50 -4.58 10.64
CA MET A 276 -13.29 -5.54 11.71
C MET A 276 -14.25 -5.26 12.86
N MET A 277 -15.05 -6.26 13.21
CA MET A 277 -15.97 -6.21 14.32
C MET A 277 -15.45 -7.02 15.49
N THR A 278 -15.47 -6.43 16.68
CA THR A 278 -15.11 -7.06 17.95
C THR A 278 -16.35 -7.31 18.80
N GLU A 279 -16.35 -8.37 19.62
CA GLU A 279 -17.50 -8.69 20.48
C GLU A 279 -17.46 -7.93 21.83
N LYS A 280 -16.35 -7.96 22.57
CA LYS A 280 -16.21 -7.26 23.87
C LYS A 280 -15.32 -6.04 23.78
N TYR A 281 -14.26 -6.08 22.97
CA TYR A 281 -13.31 -4.97 22.91
C TYR A 281 -14.01 -3.67 22.51
N ASN A 282 -13.75 -2.61 23.27
CA ASN A 282 -14.23 -1.26 22.99
C ASN A 282 -13.08 -0.38 22.49
N PRO A 283 -12.99 -0.09 21.18
CA PRO A 283 -11.86 0.60 20.59
C PRO A 283 -11.75 2.08 21.04
N VAL A 284 -12.84 2.68 21.52
CA VAL A 284 -12.86 4.07 22.00
C VAL A 284 -12.84 4.19 23.52
N SER A 285 -12.51 3.10 24.24
CA SER A 285 -12.46 3.08 25.70
C SER A 285 -11.60 4.22 26.27
N LYS A 286 -12.16 4.98 27.22
CA LYS A 286 -11.48 6.09 27.91
C LYS A 286 -10.48 5.61 28.97
N SER A 287 -10.24 4.30 29.10
CA SER A 287 -9.29 3.77 30.07
C SER A 287 -7.90 4.37 29.86
N THR A 288 -7.36 4.96 30.93
CA THR A 288 -5.98 5.45 31.03
C THR A 288 -5.01 4.36 31.49
N LYS A 289 -5.53 3.25 32.02
CA LYS A 289 -4.73 2.08 32.33
C LYS A 289 -4.33 1.48 30.98
N ARG A 290 -3.02 1.32 30.75
CA ARG A 290 -2.51 0.35 29.78
C ARG A 290 -3.31 -0.92 30.10
N THR A 291 -4.12 -1.37 29.16
CA THR A 291 -4.89 -2.60 29.34
C THR A 291 -3.93 -3.65 29.89
N ASP A 292 -4.41 -4.55 30.76
CA ASP A 292 -3.61 -5.72 31.17
C ASP A 292 -2.88 -6.24 29.94
N ASN A 293 -1.55 -6.47 30.06
CA ASN A 293 -0.65 -6.71 28.91
C ASN A 293 -1.26 -7.68 27.88
N ASP A 294 -2.02 -8.66 28.36
CA ASP A 294 -2.82 -9.65 27.64
C ASP A 294 -3.68 -9.05 26.52
N VAL A 295 -4.48 -8.02 26.80
CA VAL A 295 -5.36 -7.40 25.79
C VAL A 295 -4.54 -6.60 24.78
N HIS A 296 -3.43 -6.01 25.20
CA HIS A 296 -2.56 -5.25 24.30
C HIS A 296 -1.88 -6.16 23.28
N ASP A 297 -1.30 -7.28 23.75
CA ASP A 297 -0.64 -8.25 22.89
C ASP A 297 -1.65 -8.97 21.98
N ALA A 298 -2.85 -9.28 22.49
CA ALA A 298 -3.92 -9.84 21.68
C ALA A 298 -4.33 -8.89 20.52
N LEU A 299 -4.47 -7.59 20.78
CA LEU A 299 -4.78 -6.59 19.73
C LEU A 299 -3.60 -6.35 18.78
N ARG A 300 -2.36 -6.40 19.30
CA ARG A 300 -1.15 -6.32 18.47
C ARG A 300 -1.08 -7.48 17.48
N ALA A 301 -1.53 -8.68 17.86
CA ALA A 301 -1.63 -9.82 16.95
C ALA A 301 -2.58 -9.53 15.77
N LEU A 302 -3.67 -8.80 16.01
CA LEU A 302 -4.57 -8.34 14.94
C LEU A 302 -3.97 -7.22 14.09
N GLY A 303 -2.80 -6.68 14.45
CA GLY A 303 -2.19 -5.52 13.80
C GLY A 303 -2.83 -4.19 14.20
N ILE A 304 -3.54 -4.16 15.34
CA ILE A 304 -4.14 -2.96 15.93
C ILE A 304 -3.14 -2.44 16.96
N ASP A 305 -2.44 -1.36 16.62
CA ASP A 305 -1.45 -0.79 17.53
C ASP A 305 -2.12 0.17 18.52
N GLY A 306 -2.15 -0.22 19.80
CA GLY A 306 -2.63 0.65 20.88
C GLY A 306 -1.68 1.79 21.25
N SER A 307 -0.51 1.89 20.60
CA SER A 307 0.52 2.89 20.87
C SER A 307 0.41 4.17 20.04
N ASP A 308 -0.58 4.25 19.13
CA ASP A 308 -0.81 5.47 18.36
C ASP A 308 -1.12 6.65 19.29
N PHE A 309 -0.36 7.74 19.09
CA PHE A 309 -0.53 8.96 19.88
C PHE A 309 -1.94 9.55 19.71
N TYR A 310 -2.52 9.40 18.52
CA TYR A 310 -3.86 9.86 18.19
C TYR A 310 -4.80 8.69 17.88
N ARG A 311 -6.04 8.81 18.32
CA ARG A 311 -7.16 7.98 17.88
C ARG A 311 -7.97 8.74 16.86
N ILE A 312 -8.31 8.08 15.76
CA ILE A 312 -9.12 8.65 14.69
C ILE A 312 -10.53 8.08 14.83
N THR A 313 -11.47 8.92 15.28
CA THR A 313 -12.86 8.54 15.54
C THR A 313 -13.80 9.48 14.80
N ALA A 314 -15.05 9.07 14.61
CA ALA A 314 -16.08 9.93 14.05
C ALA A 314 -17.27 10.02 15.03
N PRO A 315 -17.72 11.22 15.44
CA PRO A 315 -18.88 11.36 16.32
C PRO A 315 -20.16 10.74 15.74
N GLU A 316 -20.29 10.68 14.42
CA GLU A 316 -21.46 10.16 13.72
C GLU A 316 -21.52 8.62 13.69
N ILE A 317 -20.41 7.94 13.99
CA ILE A 317 -20.32 6.48 14.02
C ILE A 317 -19.79 6.07 15.40
N PRO A 318 -20.69 5.78 16.36
CA PRO A 318 -20.29 5.52 17.73
C PRO A 318 -19.44 4.25 17.84
N ASP A 319 -18.49 4.29 18.76
CA ASP A 319 -17.60 3.16 19.11
C ASP A 319 -16.81 2.57 17.93
N MET A 320 -16.45 3.44 17.00
CA MET A 320 -15.59 3.14 15.85
C MET A 320 -14.21 3.78 16.01
N LEU A 321 -13.18 3.03 15.61
CA LEU A 321 -11.81 3.51 15.47
C LEU A 321 -11.32 3.22 14.06
N LEU A 322 -10.91 4.27 13.35
CA LEU A 322 -10.14 4.14 12.12
C LEU A 322 -8.66 4.04 12.51
N ALA A 323 -8.04 2.90 12.24
CA ALA A 323 -6.65 2.63 12.57
C ALA A 323 -5.85 2.35 11.31
N GLN A 324 -4.63 2.85 11.26
CA GLN A 324 -3.66 2.40 10.26
C GLN A 324 -3.08 1.06 10.72
N ALA A 325 -2.72 0.17 9.79
CA ALA A 325 -2.06 -1.08 10.17
C ALA A 325 -0.73 -0.81 10.88
N SER A 326 -0.35 -1.72 11.79
CA SER A 326 0.80 -1.56 12.67
C SER A 326 2.10 -1.28 11.90
N ARG A 327 2.84 -0.25 12.35
CA ARG A 327 4.15 0.17 11.84
C ARG A 327 5.33 -0.49 12.54
N LEU A 328 5.06 -1.49 13.39
CA LEU A 328 6.11 -2.19 14.12
C LEU A 328 7.02 -2.95 13.16
N SER A 329 8.31 -3.03 13.48
CA SER A 329 9.35 -3.60 12.60
C SER A 329 9.08 -5.05 12.20
N GLU A 330 8.28 -5.78 12.98
CA GLU A 330 7.91 -7.18 12.73
C GLU A 330 6.57 -7.35 11.99
N SER A 331 5.90 -6.25 11.62
CA SER A 331 4.61 -6.28 10.94
C SER A 331 4.72 -6.88 9.54
N VAL A 332 3.81 -7.80 9.21
CA VAL A 332 3.73 -8.43 7.87
C VAL A 332 2.86 -7.60 6.91
N ILE A 333 2.01 -6.74 7.47
CA ILE A 333 1.08 -5.90 6.71
C ILE A 333 1.78 -4.61 6.30
N ASP A 334 1.54 -4.15 5.07
CA ASP A 334 1.97 -2.82 4.62
C ASP A 334 1.18 -1.74 5.38
N PRO A 335 1.83 -0.99 6.30
CA PRO A 335 1.14 -0.01 7.12
C PRO A 335 0.69 1.21 6.31
N GLU A 336 1.34 1.56 5.21
CA GLU A 336 1.01 2.77 4.47
C GLU A 336 -0.29 2.62 3.68
N ARG A 337 -0.56 1.40 3.21
CA ARG A 337 -1.67 1.10 2.29
C ARG A 337 -2.79 0.26 2.90
N THR A 338 -2.68 -0.08 4.17
CA THR A 338 -3.66 -0.93 4.87
C THR A 338 -4.19 -0.22 6.10
N TRP A 339 -5.51 -0.13 6.17
CA TRP A 339 -6.27 0.48 7.26
C TRP A 339 -7.26 -0.53 7.81
N GLY A 340 -7.77 -0.27 9.01
CA GLY A 340 -8.87 -1.02 9.60
C GLY A 340 -9.89 -0.10 10.24
N LEU A 341 -11.16 -0.43 10.03
CA LEU A 341 -12.29 0.13 10.74
C LEU A 341 -12.70 -0.85 11.84
N ILE A 342 -12.30 -0.54 13.07
CA ILE A 342 -12.54 -1.40 14.21
C ILE A 342 -13.79 -0.91 14.91
N VAL A 343 -14.80 -1.77 15.05
CA VAL A 343 -16.07 -1.44 15.70
C VAL A 343 -16.46 -2.53 16.69
N ASN A 344 -17.14 -2.14 17.78
CA ASN A 344 -17.77 -3.13 18.64
C ASN A 344 -19.14 -3.52 18.07
N ARG A 345 -19.35 -4.82 17.80
CA ARG A 345 -20.57 -5.35 17.19
C ARG A 345 -21.83 -5.04 18.00
N GLY A 346 -21.80 -5.34 19.30
CA GLY A 346 -22.97 -5.16 20.16
C GLY A 346 -23.39 -3.70 20.30
N LYS A 347 -22.43 -2.77 20.23
CA LYS A 347 -22.71 -1.33 20.32
C LYS A 347 -23.17 -0.73 18.99
N ILE A 348 -22.50 -1.06 17.88
CA ILE A 348 -22.87 -0.52 16.57
C ILE A 348 -24.29 -0.95 16.21
N VAL A 349 -24.66 -2.21 16.45
CA VAL A 349 -26.01 -2.76 16.21
C VAL A 349 -27.09 -2.01 17.01
N LYS A 350 -26.80 -1.65 18.27
CA LYS A 350 -27.75 -0.88 19.10
C LYS A 350 -27.88 0.58 18.69
N SER A 351 -26.83 1.14 18.11
CA SER A 351 -26.75 2.58 17.82
C SER A 351 -27.43 2.99 16.51
N THR A 352 -27.62 2.07 15.56
CA THR A 352 -28.18 2.41 14.25
C THR A 352 -29.58 1.79 14.12
N GLU A 353 -30.62 2.60 13.97
CA GLU A 353 -31.99 2.09 13.79
C GLU A 353 -32.19 1.36 12.44
N ASN A 354 -31.24 1.52 11.50
CA ASN A 354 -31.34 1.09 10.11
C ASN A 354 -30.99 -0.39 9.84
N PHE A 355 -30.61 -1.20 10.84
CA PHE A 355 -30.27 -2.63 10.61
C PHE A 355 -31.47 -3.46 10.11
N LYS A 356 -32.70 -3.02 10.37
CA LYS A 356 -33.92 -3.71 9.88
C LYS A 356 -33.99 -3.78 8.35
N GLY A 357 -33.42 -2.80 7.64
CA GLY A 357 -33.37 -2.78 6.17
C GLY A 357 -32.43 -3.82 5.55
N PHE A 358 -31.56 -4.43 6.36
CA PHE A 358 -30.58 -5.44 5.94
C PHE A 358 -30.95 -6.86 6.42
N GLY A 359 -32.23 -7.09 6.73
CA GLY A 359 -32.69 -8.41 7.18
C GLY A 359 -32.13 -8.86 8.54
N GLY A 360 -31.58 -7.95 9.33
CA GLY A 360 -30.91 -8.27 10.61
C GLY A 360 -29.45 -8.71 10.46
N ASP A 361 -28.88 -8.67 9.26
CA ASP A 361 -27.47 -8.96 9.02
C ASP A 361 -26.59 -7.77 9.42
N ALA A 362 -25.96 -7.88 10.60
CA ALA A 362 -25.04 -6.88 11.12
C ALA A 362 -23.79 -6.71 10.24
N ASN A 363 -23.28 -7.78 9.62
CA ASN A 363 -22.04 -7.73 8.86
C ASN A 363 -22.24 -6.89 7.59
N HIS A 364 -23.33 -7.14 6.86
CA HIS A 364 -23.69 -6.37 5.68
C HIS A 364 -24.00 -4.91 6.00
N ALA A 365 -24.76 -4.66 7.06
CA ALA A 365 -25.14 -3.31 7.42
C ALA A 365 -23.95 -2.46 7.90
N VAL A 366 -23.05 -3.01 8.73
CA VAL A 366 -21.82 -2.30 9.15
C VAL A 366 -20.92 -2.05 7.94
N SER A 367 -20.78 -3.03 7.05
CA SER A 367 -19.99 -2.89 5.81
C SER A 367 -20.55 -1.80 4.89
N TYR A 368 -21.88 -1.71 4.77
CA TYR A 368 -22.54 -0.64 4.02
C TYR A 368 -22.31 0.74 4.65
N ILE A 369 -22.47 0.86 5.97
CA ILE A 369 -22.20 2.11 6.71
C ILE A 369 -20.73 2.52 6.54
N ALA A 370 -19.81 1.56 6.60
CA ALA A 370 -18.38 1.80 6.40
C ALA A 370 -18.09 2.35 5.00
N GLU A 371 -18.63 1.75 3.95
CA GLU A 371 -18.45 2.27 2.57
C GLU A 371 -19.04 3.67 2.41
N GLU A 372 -20.28 3.89 2.84
CA GLU A 372 -20.97 5.17 2.65
C GLU A 372 -20.32 6.30 3.45
N ARG A 373 -19.96 6.04 4.71
CA ARG A 373 -19.48 7.07 5.62
C ARG A 373 -17.96 7.22 5.63
N VAL A 374 -17.21 6.15 5.41
CA VAL A 374 -15.73 6.15 5.49
C VAL A 374 -15.08 6.13 4.11
N GLY A 375 -15.78 5.62 3.09
CA GLY A 375 -15.31 5.59 1.70
C GLY A 375 -14.75 6.91 1.19
N PRO A 376 -15.39 8.07 1.43
CA PRO A 376 -14.84 9.37 1.03
C PRO A 376 -13.47 9.64 1.68
N THR A 377 -13.32 9.41 2.98
CA THR A 377 -12.03 9.55 3.69
C THR A 377 -10.97 8.60 3.14
N LEU A 378 -11.34 7.37 2.76
CA LEU A 378 -10.44 6.44 2.09
C LEU A 378 -9.99 6.93 0.72
N VAL A 379 -10.86 7.54 -0.07
CA VAL A 379 -10.48 8.15 -1.35
C VAL A 379 -9.44 9.25 -1.13
N LEU A 380 -9.61 10.08 -0.10
CA LEU A 380 -8.63 11.10 0.24
C LEU A 380 -7.26 10.50 0.64
N LEU A 381 -7.26 9.43 1.44
CA LEU A 381 -6.04 8.70 1.79
C LEU A 381 -5.40 8.03 0.56
N ALA A 382 -6.21 7.53 -0.38
CA ALA A 382 -5.73 6.95 -1.62
C ALA A 382 -5.07 8.04 -2.49
N ILE A 383 -5.57 9.27 -2.47
CA ILE A 383 -4.91 10.40 -3.13
C ILE A 383 -3.54 10.66 -2.50
N SER A 384 -3.40 10.59 -1.17
CA SER A 384 -2.08 10.68 -0.53
C SER A 384 -1.12 9.60 -1.06
N GLN A 385 -1.60 8.36 -1.21
CA GLN A 385 -0.81 7.25 -1.76
C GLN A 385 -0.46 7.46 -3.24
N LEU A 386 -1.36 8.02 -4.04
CA LEU A 386 -1.11 8.41 -5.42
C LEU A 386 0.04 9.42 -5.52
N LEU A 387 0.07 10.42 -4.62
CA LEU A 387 1.15 11.42 -4.60
C LEU A 387 2.51 10.80 -4.25
N LEU A 388 2.56 9.83 -3.34
CA LEU A 388 3.79 9.09 -3.03
C LEU A 388 4.30 8.31 -4.25
N VAL A 389 3.40 7.66 -4.99
CA VAL A 389 3.77 6.95 -6.23
C VAL A 389 4.27 7.93 -7.29
N LEU A 390 3.62 9.08 -7.45
CA LEU A 390 4.09 10.14 -8.35
C LEU A 390 5.48 10.66 -7.94
N GLU A 391 5.72 10.89 -6.65
CA GLU A 391 7.03 11.32 -6.13
C GLU A 391 8.14 10.30 -6.47
N ALA A 392 7.86 9.01 -6.27
CA ALA A 392 8.77 7.94 -6.66
C ALA A 392 9.02 7.88 -8.18
N GLN A 393 8.01 8.20 -9.00
CA GLN A 393 8.19 8.30 -10.45
C GLN A 393 9.05 9.49 -10.86
N TYR A 394 8.82 10.68 -10.30
CA TYR A 394 9.68 11.84 -10.53
C TYR A 394 11.12 11.57 -10.10
N ALA A 395 11.34 10.82 -9.00
CA ALA A 395 12.68 10.39 -8.61
C ALA A 395 13.31 9.44 -9.63
N LYS A 396 12.57 8.44 -10.14
CA LYS A 396 13.05 7.54 -11.21
C LYS A 396 13.37 8.31 -12.51
N LEU A 397 12.56 9.30 -12.87
CA LEU A 397 12.81 10.17 -14.02
C LEU A 397 14.09 10.98 -13.84
N ARG A 398 14.34 11.51 -12.63
CA ARG A 398 15.61 12.17 -12.28
C ARG A 398 16.81 11.30 -12.56
N ASP A 399 16.79 10.10 -11.97
CA ASP A 399 17.94 9.22 -11.92
C ASP A 399 18.17 8.63 -13.32
N GLY A 400 17.08 8.35 -14.05
CA GLY A 400 17.10 7.98 -15.47
C GLY A 400 17.67 9.08 -16.37
N ALA A 401 17.27 10.34 -16.18
CA ALA A 401 17.79 11.48 -16.95
C ALA A 401 19.30 11.65 -16.74
N GLN A 402 19.80 11.49 -15.51
CA GLN A 402 21.25 11.53 -15.23
C GLN A 402 22.04 10.44 -15.96
N LEU A 403 21.49 9.22 -16.06
CA LEU A 403 22.12 8.11 -16.77
C LEU A 403 22.09 8.30 -18.29
N GLN A 404 20.98 8.84 -18.82
CA GLN A 404 20.80 9.07 -20.26
C GLN A 404 21.51 10.32 -20.78
N HIS A 405 21.77 11.31 -19.92
CA HIS A 405 22.57 12.50 -20.25
C HIS A 405 23.95 12.13 -20.81
N LYS A 406 24.51 10.97 -20.44
CA LYS A 406 25.78 10.47 -21.00
C LYS A 406 25.70 10.02 -22.47
N LYS A 407 24.50 9.93 -23.08
CA LYS A 407 24.30 9.31 -24.41
C LYS A 407 23.61 10.19 -25.46
N PHE A 408 23.18 11.44 -25.16
CA PHE A 408 22.66 12.46 -26.10
C PHE A 408 21.96 11.94 -27.38
N LYS A 409 20.98 11.04 -27.24
CA LYS A 409 20.15 10.59 -28.38
C LYS A 409 18.85 11.38 -28.40
N VAL A 410 18.53 12.03 -29.52
CA VAL A 410 17.32 12.84 -29.73
C VAL A 410 16.04 12.06 -29.40
N GLY A 411 15.96 10.77 -29.77
CA GLY A 411 14.82 9.92 -29.44
C GLY A 411 14.59 9.72 -27.94
N SER A 412 15.66 9.69 -27.13
CA SER A 412 15.56 9.58 -25.67
C SER A 412 15.05 10.87 -25.04
N VAL A 413 15.45 12.03 -25.57
CA VAL A 413 14.93 13.33 -25.12
C VAL A 413 13.45 13.48 -25.46
N ASN A 414 13.02 13.13 -26.67
CA ASN A 414 11.61 13.20 -27.05
C ASN A 414 10.71 12.28 -26.22
N SER A 415 11.18 11.05 -25.94
CA SER A 415 10.46 10.13 -25.05
C SER A 415 10.36 10.66 -23.62
N LEU A 416 11.43 11.27 -23.11
CA LEU A 416 11.43 11.85 -21.77
C LEU A 416 10.51 13.08 -21.68
N SER A 417 10.52 13.94 -22.70
CA SER A 417 9.62 15.10 -22.80
C SER A 417 8.15 14.69 -22.84
N GLY A 418 7.80 13.63 -23.57
CA GLY A 418 6.42 13.10 -23.59
C GLY A 418 5.98 12.63 -22.20
N ILE A 419 6.80 11.82 -21.53
CA ILE A 419 6.48 11.30 -20.18
C ILE A 419 6.34 12.43 -19.17
N VAL A 420 7.22 13.45 -19.22
CA VAL A 420 7.13 14.61 -18.32
C VAL A 420 5.85 15.41 -18.59
N LEU A 421 5.54 15.71 -19.86
CA LEU A 421 4.32 16.46 -20.21
C LEU A 421 3.05 15.77 -19.70
N ASP A 422 2.92 14.47 -19.93
CA ASP A 422 1.77 13.68 -19.47
C ASP A 422 1.65 13.69 -17.93
N SER A 423 2.79 13.55 -17.25
CA SER A 423 2.88 13.57 -15.78
C SER A 423 2.53 14.94 -15.20
N SER A 424 3.00 16.02 -15.83
CA SER A 424 2.68 17.39 -15.40
C SER A 424 1.20 17.72 -15.59
N LEU A 425 0.61 17.35 -16.73
CA LEU A 425 -0.80 17.59 -17.03
C LEU A 425 -1.68 16.85 -16.03
N THR A 426 -1.32 15.60 -15.74
CA THR A 426 -1.96 14.77 -14.72
C THR A 426 -1.86 15.41 -13.34
N LEU A 427 -0.66 15.83 -12.90
CA LEU A 427 -0.45 16.48 -11.61
C LEU A 427 -1.25 17.77 -11.47
N ALA A 428 -1.24 18.63 -12.50
CA ALA A 428 -1.98 19.88 -12.51
C ALA A 428 -3.50 19.64 -12.42
N SER A 429 -4.01 18.66 -13.16
CA SER A 429 -5.42 18.26 -13.14
C SER A 429 -5.83 17.73 -11.75
N ILE A 430 -5.07 16.81 -11.19
CA ILE A 430 -5.36 16.24 -9.85
C ILE A 430 -5.30 17.33 -8.79
N ARG A 431 -4.29 18.21 -8.82
CA ARG A 431 -4.17 19.31 -7.85
C ARG A 431 -5.40 20.22 -7.88
N GLN A 432 -5.90 20.56 -9.06
CA GLN A 432 -7.11 21.38 -9.19
C GLN A 432 -8.34 20.65 -8.65
N ASP A 433 -8.48 19.36 -8.92
CA ASP A 433 -9.59 18.54 -8.42
C ASP A 433 -9.58 18.46 -6.89
N VAL A 434 -8.43 18.20 -6.28
CA VAL A 434 -8.27 18.14 -4.82
C VAL A 434 -8.54 19.52 -4.18
N ALA A 435 -8.06 20.61 -4.78
CA ALA A 435 -8.36 21.95 -4.30
C ALA A 435 -9.87 22.25 -4.32
N ASN A 436 -10.61 21.74 -5.31
CA ASN A 436 -12.06 21.87 -5.39
C ASN A 436 -12.78 21.01 -4.35
N LEU A 437 -12.26 19.83 -4.04
CA LEU A 437 -12.77 18.96 -2.97
C LEU A 437 -12.80 19.69 -1.62
N ARG A 438 -11.73 20.44 -1.30
CA ARG A 438 -11.65 21.26 -0.07
C ARG A 438 -12.80 22.26 0.04
N ARG A 439 -13.17 22.88 -1.08
CA ARG A 439 -14.24 23.89 -1.16
C ARG A 439 -15.64 23.28 -1.08
N HIS A 440 -15.79 22.03 -1.48
CA HIS A 440 -17.08 21.34 -1.58
C HIS A 440 -17.15 20.10 -0.68
N LYS A 441 -16.50 20.15 0.51
CA LYS A 441 -16.49 19.06 1.50
C LYS A 441 -17.89 18.47 1.75
N ARG A 442 -18.93 19.30 1.72
CA ARG A 442 -20.34 18.87 1.92
C ARG A 442 -20.88 17.93 0.84
N TRP A 443 -20.36 17.98 -0.39
CA TRP A 443 -20.77 17.06 -1.48
C TRP A 443 -20.01 15.73 -1.45
N PHE A 444 -19.05 15.62 -0.54
CA PHE A 444 -18.28 14.42 -0.24
C PHE A 444 -18.80 13.90 1.12
N GLU A 445 -20.01 13.35 1.11
CA GLU A 445 -20.89 13.07 2.27
C GLU A 445 -20.39 11.97 3.26
N GLY A 446 -19.11 12.01 3.63
CA GLY A 446 -18.51 11.13 4.63
C GLY A 446 -18.74 11.58 6.07
N ALA A 447 -18.35 10.72 7.02
CA ALA A 447 -18.31 11.05 8.44
C ALA A 447 -17.17 12.04 8.76
N ASN A 448 -17.35 12.88 9.79
CA ASN A 448 -16.33 13.82 10.19
C ASN A 448 -15.36 13.15 11.18
N PHE A 449 -14.25 12.70 10.64
CA PHE A 449 -13.18 12.13 11.44
C PHE A 449 -12.41 13.19 12.21
N VAL A 450 -12.16 12.93 13.48
CA VAL A 450 -11.34 13.74 14.36
C VAL A 450 -10.22 12.90 14.95
N MET A 451 -9.02 13.48 14.98
CA MET A 451 -7.88 12.92 15.70
C MET A 451 -7.88 13.47 17.12
N THR A 452 -7.97 12.59 18.11
CA THR A 452 -7.91 12.94 19.52
C THR A 452 -6.74 12.21 20.18
N PRO A 453 -5.94 12.88 21.03
CA PRO A 453 -4.84 12.19 21.70
C PRO A 453 -5.35 11.00 22.51
N ALA A 454 -4.66 9.86 22.43
CA ALA A 454 -5.07 8.67 23.15
C ALA A 454 -5.06 8.93 24.67
N PRO A 455 -6.03 8.40 25.46
CA PRO A 455 -6.17 8.68 26.89
C PRO A 455 -4.88 8.51 27.70
N ILE A 456 -4.05 7.54 27.34
CA ILE A 456 -2.75 7.28 27.98
C ILE A 456 -1.78 8.47 27.89
N PHE A 457 -1.84 9.27 26.82
CA PHE A 457 -1.01 10.45 26.63
C PHE A 457 -1.64 11.72 27.20
N THR A 458 -2.98 11.78 27.29
CA THR A 458 -3.73 12.98 27.70
C THR A 458 -3.34 13.54 29.07
N ALA A 459 -2.86 12.71 30.00
CA ALA A 459 -2.43 13.16 31.33
C ALA A 459 -1.19 14.06 31.29
N LYS A 460 -0.33 13.89 30.28
CA LYS A 460 0.95 14.62 30.13
C LYS A 460 0.87 15.84 29.21
N LEU A 461 -0.26 16.03 28.52
CA LEU A 461 -0.44 17.07 27.51
C LEU A 461 -0.98 18.37 28.10
N LYS A 462 -0.59 19.49 27.50
CA LYS A 462 -1.16 20.82 27.77
C LYS A 462 -2.60 20.91 27.22
N PRO A 463 -3.44 21.83 27.71
CA PRO A 463 -4.82 22.00 27.21
C PRO A 463 -4.91 22.20 25.70
N GLU A 464 -3.96 22.94 25.11
CA GLU A 464 -3.90 23.21 23.67
C GLU A 464 -3.70 21.93 22.86
N GLU A 465 -2.85 21.03 23.35
CA GLU A 465 -2.45 19.76 22.73
C GLU A 465 -3.55 18.69 22.84
N LYS A 466 -4.57 18.93 23.66
CA LYS A 466 -5.74 18.05 23.82
C LYS A 466 -6.86 18.33 22.82
N LYS A 467 -6.78 19.44 22.08
CA LYS A 467 -7.85 19.85 21.15
C LYS A 467 -7.94 18.83 20.00
N PRO A 468 -9.16 18.38 19.65
CA PRO A 468 -9.36 17.51 18.50
C PRO A 468 -8.87 18.18 17.21
N ILE A 469 -8.20 17.43 16.35
CA ILE A 469 -7.77 17.87 15.03
C ILE A 469 -8.73 17.29 13.99
N ASP A 470 -9.23 18.12 13.06
CA ASP A 470 -10.04 17.62 11.93
C ASP A 470 -9.15 16.79 11.01
N PHE A 471 -9.40 15.48 10.95
CA PHE A 471 -8.56 14.53 10.22
C PHE A 471 -8.56 14.79 8.71
N PHE A 472 -9.71 15.19 8.16
CA PHE A 472 -9.82 15.48 6.74
C PHE A 472 -8.95 16.69 6.37
N ASN A 473 -9.02 17.76 7.16
CA ASN A 473 -8.21 18.95 6.91
C ASN A 473 -6.71 18.66 7.09
N ASP A 474 -6.34 17.87 8.10
CA ASP A 474 -4.94 17.46 8.31
C ASP A 474 -4.38 16.66 7.12
N VAL A 475 -5.13 15.68 6.61
CA VAL A 475 -4.71 14.93 5.40
C VAL A 475 -4.65 15.85 4.17
N MET A 476 -5.60 16.78 4.03
CA MET A 476 -5.58 17.75 2.93
C MET A 476 -4.38 18.69 2.98
N ASP A 477 -4.01 19.19 4.16
CA ASP A 477 -2.84 20.05 4.32
C ASP A 477 -1.54 19.29 3.99
N ARG A 478 -1.42 18.02 4.40
CA ARG A 478 -0.31 17.13 4.00
C ARG A 478 -0.26 16.88 2.49
N ASN A 479 -1.41 16.71 1.86
CA ASN A 479 -1.51 16.57 0.40
C ASN A 479 -1.11 17.87 -0.31
N ASP A 480 -1.55 19.03 0.18
CA ASP A 480 -1.20 20.35 -0.36
C ASP A 480 0.31 20.61 -0.30
N GLU A 481 0.97 20.24 0.80
CA GLU A 481 2.44 20.28 0.90
C GLU A 481 3.11 19.39 -0.13
N THR A 482 2.61 18.17 -0.30
CA THR A 482 3.15 17.21 -1.28
C THR A 482 2.95 17.69 -2.71
N PHE A 483 1.79 18.28 -3.05
CA PHE A 483 1.56 18.93 -4.33
C PHE A 483 2.51 20.09 -4.58
N LYS A 484 2.82 20.92 -3.57
CA LYS A 484 3.80 22.01 -3.69
C LYS A 484 5.18 21.46 -4.01
N ARG A 485 5.63 20.39 -3.33
CA ARG A 485 6.90 19.71 -3.62
C ARG A 485 6.93 19.15 -5.05
N LEU A 486 5.90 18.41 -5.45
CA LEU A 486 5.83 17.81 -6.80
C LEU A 486 5.75 18.87 -7.90
N SER A 487 5.00 19.96 -7.69
CA SER A 487 4.92 21.06 -8.66
C SER A 487 6.27 21.75 -8.84
N LYS A 488 7.07 21.88 -7.77
CA LYS A 488 8.42 22.41 -7.86
C LYS A 488 9.33 21.48 -8.65
N LEU A 489 9.31 20.17 -8.34
CA LEU A 489 10.06 19.17 -9.09
C LEU A 489 9.70 19.17 -10.58
N ASP A 490 8.41 19.24 -10.91
CA ASP A 490 7.92 19.31 -12.28
C ASP A 490 8.44 20.56 -13.03
N SER A 491 8.40 21.73 -12.39
CA SER A 491 8.97 22.96 -12.95
C SER A 491 10.47 22.82 -13.22
N ASP A 492 11.22 22.33 -12.23
CA ASP A 492 12.66 22.13 -12.35
C ASP A 492 13.00 21.18 -13.52
N TYR A 493 12.21 20.12 -13.75
CA TYR A 493 12.41 19.21 -14.89
C TYR A 493 12.12 19.86 -16.24
N ARG A 494 11.06 20.66 -16.34
CA ARG A 494 10.73 21.37 -17.58
C ARG A 494 11.83 22.36 -17.96
N ASP A 495 12.42 23.03 -16.98
CA ASP A 495 13.55 23.94 -17.19
C ASP A 495 14.79 23.17 -17.66
N ILE A 496 15.10 22.02 -17.05
CA ILE A 496 16.20 21.14 -17.47
C ILE A 496 15.98 20.63 -18.89
N LEU A 497 14.78 20.14 -19.22
CA LEU A 497 14.45 19.64 -20.57
C LEU A 497 14.51 20.75 -21.61
N THR A 498 14.08 21.96 -21.28
CA THR A 498 14.18 23.13 -22.16
C THR A 498 15.65 23.47 -22.41
N THR A 499 16.48 23.46 -21.37
CA THR A 499 17.92 23.68 -21.47
C THR A 499 18.60 22.60 -22.31
N ILE A 500 18.25 21.32 -22.10
CA ILE A 500 18.77 20.20 -22.90
C ILE A 500 18.32 20.31 -24.35
N SER A 501 17.07 20.72 -24.61
CA SER A 501 16.56 20.91 -25.96
C SER A 501 17.28 22.04 -26.67
N GLN A 502 17.59 23.14 -25.97
CA GLN A 502 18.40 24.24 -26.50
C GLN A 502 19.84 23.79 -26.81
N LEU A 503 20.50 23.09 -25.88
CA LEU A 503 21.85 22.54 -26.09
C LEU A 503 21.88 21.49 -27.21
N GLY A 504 20.85 20.65 -27.29
CA GLY A 504 20.65 19.64 -28.33
C GLY A 504 20.45 20.27 -29.71
N ALA A 505 19.61 21.32 -29.80
CA ALA A 505 19.44 22.13 -31.00
C ALA A 505 20.77 22.75 -31.45
N THR A 506 21.54 23.30 -30.51
CA THR A 506 22.88 23.85 -30.81
C THR A 506 23.83 22.75 -31.32
N GLY A 507 23.77 21.55 -30.75
CA GLY A 507 24.58 20.41 -31.17
C GLY A 507 24.19 19.82 -32.53
N THR A 508 22.89 19.80 -32.86
CA THR A 508 22.42 19.48 -34.21
C THR A 508 22.83 20.56 -35.18
N ASP A 509 22.69 21.84 -34.86
CA ASP A 509 23.09 22.97 -35.71
C ASP A 509 24.60 22.97 -36.00
N ILE A 510 25.44 22.53 -35.05
CA ILE A 510 26.87 22.32 -35.29
C ILE A 510 27.13 21.16 -36.27
N LYS A 511 26.34 20.08 -36.21
CA LYS A 511 26.43 18.97 -37.19
C LYS A 511 25.91 19.40 -38.56
N THR A 512 24.78 20.09 -38.63
CA THR A 512 24.19 20.62 -39.87
C THR A 512 25.12 21.66 -40.49
N GLY A 513 25.77 22.51 -39.68
CA GLY A 513 26.79 23.45 -40.10
C GLY A 513 28.07 22.78 -40.62
N ARG A 514 28.48 21.64 -40.06
CA ARG A 514 29.58 20.82 -40.60
C ARG A 514 29.23 20.17 -41.93
N TRP A 515 27.99 19.70 -42.11
CA TRP A 515 27.51 19.20 -43.40
C TRP A 515 27.37 20.34 -44.43
N ALA A 516 26.91 21.52 -44.02
CA ALA A 516 26.86 22.70 -44.87
C ALA A 516 28.26 23.20 -45.29
N LEU A 517 29.26 23.08 -44.41
CA LEU A 517 30.67 23.31 -44.74
C LEU A 517 31.22 22.26 -45.72
N ALA A 518 30.88 20.99 -45.53
CA ALA A 518 31.27 19.92 -46.45
C ALA A 518 30.64 20.10 -47.85
N VAL A 519 29.36 20.48 -47.91
CA VAL A 519 28.65 20.81 -49.15
C VAL A 519 29.24 22.07 -49.79
N SER A 520 29.55 23.10 -49.01
CA SER A 520 30.22 24.32 -49.51
C SER A 520 31.63 24.02 -50.06
N ALA A 521 32.39 23.14 -49.40
CA ALA A 521 33.70 22.70 -49.86
C ALA A 521 33.62 21.89 -51.17
N LEU A 522 32.62 21.02 -51.30
CA LEU A 522 32.33 20.29 -52.55
C LEU A 522 31.94 21.25 -53.68
N SER A 523 31.09 22.24 -53.41
CA SER A 523 30.73 23.27 -54.40
C SER A 523 31.92 24.12 -54.85
N LEU A 524 32.85 24.43 -53.93
CA LEU A 524 34.10 25.12 -54.26
C LEU A 524 34.99 24.28 -55.20
N ILE A 525 35.10 22.98 -54.96
CA ILE A 525 35.87 22.05 -55.81
C ILE A 525 35.24 21.99 -57.21
N VAL A 526 33.92 21.91 -57.31
CA VAL A 526 33.21 21.91 -58.61
C VAL A 526 33.44 23.22 -59.35
N ALA A 527 33.41 24.36 -58.68
CA ALA A 527 33.69 25.67 -59.28
C ALA A 527 35.14 25.78 -59.79
N ILE A 528 36.12 25.26 -59.04
CA ILE A 528 37.53 25.21 -59.46
C ILE A 528 37.71 24.31 -60.68
N ILE A 529 37.05 23.15 -60.72
CA ILE A 529 37.07 22.25 -61.87
C ILE A 529 36.43 22.93 -63.10
N ALA A 530 35.31 23.61 -62.93
CA ALA A 530 34.64 24.34 -64.02
C ALA A 530 35.52 25.48 -64.58
N LEU A 531 36.19 26.23 -63.70
CA LEU A 531 37.16 27.26 -64.09
C LEU A 531 38.38 26.67 -64.81
N TYR A 532 38.90 25.55 -64.33
CA TYR A 532 40.02 24.86 -64.97
C TYR A 532 39.65 24.29 -66.34
N VAL A 533 38.44 23.73 -66.48
CA VAL A 533 37.91 23.25 -67.76
C VAL A 533 37.71 24.43 -68.72
N SER A 534 37.10 25.54 -68.27
CA SER A 534 36.91 26.75 -69.09
C SER A 534 38.25 27.37 -69.54
N TYR A 535 39.27 27.38 -68.66
CA TYR A 535 40.61 27.83 -69.00
C TYR A 535 41.29 26.93 -70.05
N LYS A 536 41.10 25.61 -69.97
CA LYS A 536 41.73 24.65 -70.88
C LYS A 536 41.02 24.53 -72.23
N THR A 537 39.72 24.81 -72.29
CA THR A 537 38.93 24.75 -73.53
C THR A 537 38.80 26.10 -74.25
N GLY A 538 39.19 27.21 -73.62
CA GLY A 538 39.16 28.55 -74.25
C GLY A 538 37.74 29.09 -74.50
N VAL A 539 36.73 28.52 -73.84
CA VAL A 539 35.32 28.95 -73.96
C VAL A 539 34.92 29.71 -72.69
N PRO A 540 34.52 31.00 -72.77
CA PRO A 540 34.03 31.73 -71.61
C PRO A 540 32.71 31.14 -71.10
N PRO A 541 32.43 31.18 -69.79
CA PRO A 541 31.20 30.62 -69.24
C PRO A 541 30.00 31.43 -69.75
N SER A 542 29.23 30.83 -70.66
CA SER A 542 27.96 31.36 -71.14
C SER A 542 26.92 31.31 -70.03
N ALA A 543 26.39 32.49 -69.69
CA ALA A 543 25.19 32.64 -68.91
C ALA A 543 23.99 31.99 -69.62
N THR A 544 23.41 30.96 -69.01
CA THR A 544 22.06 30.42 -69.26
C THR A 544 21.73 29.56 -68.04
N GLY A 545 20.58 29.58 -67.37
CA GLY A 545 19.33 30.30 -67.52
C GLY A 545 18.44 29.86 -66.34
N GLY A 546 17.54 30.72 -65.88
CA GLY A 546 16.61 30.38 -64.81
C GLY A 546 15.60 29.29 -65.24
N ASN A 547 15.42 28.31 -64.36
CA ASN A 547 14.14 27.98 -63.72
C ASN A 547 14.42 27.15 -62.46
#